data_AF-A0A256HRH3-F1
#
_entry.id   AF-A0A256HRH3-F1
#
_cell.length_a   1.000
_cell.length_b   1.000
_cell.length_c   1.000
_cell.angle_alpha   90.00
_cell.angle_beta   90.00
_cell.angle_gamma   90.00
#
_symmetry.space_group_name_H-M   'P 1'
#
loop_
_entity.id
_entity.type
_entity.pdbx_description
1 polymer ?
#
loop_
_entity_poly.entity_id
_entity_poly.type
_entity_poly.pdbx_seq_one_letter_code
_entity_poly.pdbx_strand_id
1 'polypeptide(L)'
;MTDPSESPTPPEGLPPKLVKQLKNCTPEELRKAIVHAQELLHYHEETELPVDAEAGEDILRVTEHEGYTEVVKQYSCQEGCDDCPHGPYLYHVTEETLPNGTHETHWSFIGRVNADGE
;
A
#
# COMPACT_ATOMS: atom_id res chain seq x y z
N MET A 1 -3.82 2.01 -27.46
CA MET A 1 -2.62 2.86 -27.61
C MET A 1 -2.46 3.55 -26.27
N THR A 2 -1.67 2.98 -25.36
CA THR A 2 -1.49 3.50 -24.01
C THR A 2 -0.28 4.41 -24.05
N ASP A 3 -0.47 5.69 -23.75
CA ASP A 3 0.62 6.67 -23.74
C ASP A 3 1.51 6.37 -22.52
N PRO A 4 2.79 6.01 -22.69
CA PRO A 4 3.67 5.58 -21.60
C PRO A 4 4.16 6.73 -20.70
N SER A 5 3.47 7.86 -20.67
CA SER A 5 3.98 9.13 -20.13
C SER A 5 3.37 9.58 -18.81
N GLU A 6 2.32 8.93 -18.30
CA GLU A 6 1.67 9.38 -17.07
C GLU A 6 2.32 8.74 -15.84
N SER A 7 3.40 9.38 -15.38
CA SER A 7 3.94 9.12 -14.05
C SER A 7 2.85 9.33 -12.99
N PRO A 8 2.74 8.47 -11.96
CA PRO A 8 1.69 8.57 -10.96
C PRO A 8 1.69 9.95 -10.29
N THR A 9 0.48 10.46 -10.03
CA THR A 9 0.29 11.72 -9.30
C THR A 9 0.75 11.53 -7.85
N PRO A 10 1.65 12.38 -7.32
CA PRO A 10 2.08 12.27 -5.94
C PRO A 10 0.95 12.65 -4.98
N PRO A 11 0.92 12.08 -3.77
CA PRO A 11 -0.03 12.48 -2.74
C PRO A 11 0.13 13.96 -2.35
N GLU A 12 -0.99 14.58 -1.95
CA GLU A 12 -0.99 15.99 -1.53
C GLU A 12 -0.11 16.21 -0.30
N GLY A 13 0.53 17.38 -0.23
CA GLY A 13 1.41 17.74 0.89
C GLY A 13 2.85 17.21 0.80
N LEU A 14 3.17 16.30 -0.13
CA LEU A 14 4.56 15.86 -0.32
C LEU A 14 5.43 16.97 -0.94
N PRO A 15 6.63 17.23 -0.38
CA PRO A 15 7.52 18.25 -0.91
C PRO A 15 7.99 17.89 -2.32
N PRO A 16 7.96 18.81 -3.31
CA PRO A 16 8.29 18.54 -4.71
C PRO A 16 9.69 17.93 -4.91
N LYS A 17 10.63 18.26 -4.02
CA LYS A 17 11.99 17.71 -4.03
C LYS A 17 11.98 16.20 -3.76
N LEU A 18 11.18 15.74 -2.81
CA LEU A 18 11.07 14.32 -2.47
C LEU A 18 10.39 13.54 -3.59
N VAL A 19 9.31 14.09 -4.18
CA VAL A 19 8.65 13.51 -5.36
C VAL A 19 9.66 13.32 -6.50
N LYS A 20 10.49 14.34 -6.78
CA LYS A 20 11.52 14.24 -7.81
C LYS A 20 12.58 13.18 -7.48
N GLN A 21 12.96 13.02 -6.22
CA GLN A 21 13.91 11.99 -5.81
C GLN A 21 13.34 10.59 -6.04
N LEU A 22 12.12 10.32 -5.57
CA LEU A 22 11.45 9.03 -5.74
C LEU A 22 11.24 8.69 -7.23
N LYS A 23 10.89 9.65 -8.08
CA LYS A 23 10.77 9.44 -9.54
C LYS A 23 12.07 9.01 -10.23
N ASN A 24 13.23 9.28 -9.63
CA ASN A 24 14.53 8.89 -10.17
C ASN A 24 15.08 7.60 -9.55
N CYS A 25 14.38 7.03 -8.56
CA CYS A 25 14.77 5.77 -7.93
C CYS A 25 14.43 4.57 -8.83
N THR A 26 15.26 3.54 -8.73
CA THR A 26 14.96 2.22 -9.30
C THR A 26 13.84 1.53 -8.51
N PRO A 27 13.18 0.51 -9.09
CA PRO A 27 12.16 -0.27 -8.36
C PRO A 27 12.68 -0.91 -7.06
N GLU A 28 13.96 -1.25 -6.97
CA GLU A 28 14.56 -1.79 -5.75
C GLU A 28 14.70 -0.71 -4.67
N GLU A 29 15.18 0.47 -5.05
CA GLU A 29 15.32 1.62 -4.15
C GLU A 29 13.96 2.11 -3.65
N LEU A 30 12.92 2.08 -4.50
CA LEU A 30 11.56 2.42 -4.10
C LEU A 30 11.01 1.45 -3.04
N ARG A 31 11.22 0.14 -3.21
CA ARG A 31 10.82 -0.85 -2.18
C ARG A 31 11.55 -0.61 -0.85
N LYS A 32 12.85 -0.33 -0.90
CA LYS A 32 13.63 0.02 0.29
C LYS A 32 13.16 1.31 0.95
N ALA A 33 12.77 2.31 0.15
CA ALA A 33 12.21 3.56 0.65
C ALA A 33 10.87 3.37 1.36
N ILE A 34 10.01 2.46 0.88
CA ILE A 34 8.76 2.09 1.54
C ILE A 34 9.04 1.49 2.92
N VAL A 35 9.90 0.46 2.99
CA VAL A 35 10.27 -0.19 4.25
C VAL A 35 10.80 0.85 5.26
N HIS A 36 11.72 1.71 4.82
CA HIS A 36 12.28 2.72 5.70
C HIS A 36 11.26 3.77 6.15
N ALA A 37 10.34 4.20 5.27
CA ALA A 37 9.27 5.12 5.63
C ALA A 37 8.33 4.50 6.69
N GLN A 38 8.03 3.21 6.58
CA GLN A 38 7.24 2.47 7.58
C GLN A 38 7.98 2.39 8.93
N GLU A 39 9.28 2.08 8.92
CA GLU A 39 10.11 2.10 10.15
C GLU A 39 10.13 3.48 10.81
N LEU A 40 10.21 4.55 10.01
CA LEU A 40 10.18 5.93 10.51
C LEU A 40 8.82 6.27 11.14
N LEU A 41 7.71 5.89 10.50
CA LEU A 41 6.37 6.09 11.07
C LEU A 41 6.24 5.40 12.43
N HIS A 42 6.66 4.13 12.52
CA HIS A 42 6.67 3.39 13.78
C HIS A 42 7.56 4.06 14.85
N TYR A 43 8.75 4.54 14.48
CA TYR A 43 9.65 5.24 15.39
C TYR A 43 9.07 6.58 15.90
N HIS A 44 8.28 7.27 15.08
CA HIS A 44 7.74 8.58 15.41
C HIS A 44 6.46 8.56 16.26
N GLU A 45 5.98 7.37 16.68
CA GLU A 45 4.71 7.17 17.39
C GLU A 45 3.48 7.72 16.61
N GLU A 46 3.67 8.11 15.34
CA GLU A 46 2.58 8.30 14.39
C GLU A 46 2.12 6.91 14.00
N THR A 47 1.14 6.44 14.77
CA THR A 47 0.26 5.28 14.59
C THR A 47 0.70 4.33 13.49
N GLU A 48 1.09 3.13 13.90
CA GLU A 48 1.22 1.95 13.05
C GLU A 48 0.18 2.04 11.93
N LEU A 49 0.62 2.12 10.66
CA LEU A 49 -0.33 1.90 9.58
C LEU A 49 -1.05 0.60 9.94
N PRO A 50 -2.39 0.54 9.97
CA PRO A 50 -3.13 -0.60 10.54
C PRO A 50 -2.96 -1.91 9.74
N VAL A 51 -1.97 -1.94 8.84
CA VAL A 51 -1.74 -2.97 7.84
C VAL A 51 -0.24 -3.22 7.68
N ASP A 52 0.21 -4.32 8.28
CA ASP A 52 1.51 -4.91 7.96
C ASP A 52 1.37 -5.84 6.74
N ALA A 53 2.39 -5.88 5.89
CA ALA A 53 2.40 -6.74 4.71
C ALA A 53 2.92 -8.14 5.12
N GLU A 54 2.13 -9.19 4.92
CA GLU A 54 2.60 -10.55 5.24
C GLU A 54 3.64 -11.03 4.21
N ALA A 55 4.48 -11.99 4.58
CA ALA A 55 5.51 -12.53 3.70
C ALA A 55 4.89 -13.11 2.41
N GLY A 56 5.23 -12.51 1.26
CA GLY A 56 4.70 -12.87 -0.05
C GLY A 56 3.58 -11.96 -0.56
N GLU A 57 3.18 -10.97 0.25
CA GLU A 57 2.24 -9.90 -0.10
C GLU A 57 2.98 -8.61 -0.49
N ASP A 58 2.50 -7.95 -1.53
CA ASP A 58 2.90 -6.59 -1.90
C ASP A 58 1.70 -5.65 -1.68
N ILE A 59 1.85 -4.67 -0.78
CA ILE A 59 0.89 -3.56 -0.64
C ILE A 59 1.17 -2.55 -1.76
N LEU A 60 0.20 -2.37 -2.66
CA LEU A 60 0.31 -1.49 -3.82
C LEU A 60 -0.17 -0.07 -3.54
N ARG A 61 -1.23 0.08 -2.72
CA ARG A 61 -1.82 1.38 -2.37
C ARG A 61 -2.44 1.33 -0.99
N VAL A 62 -2.26 2.40 -0.23
CA VAL A 62 -2.97 2.67 1.03
C VAL A 62 -3.58 4.06 0.93
N THR A 63 -4.86 4.21 1.27
CA THR A 63 -5.57 5.50 1.28
C THR A 63 -6.47 5.57 2.49
N GLU A 64 -6.27 6.59 3.32
CA GLU A 64 -7.04 6.76 4.55
C GLU A 64 -8.36 7.49 4.27
N HIS A 65 -9.44 7.00 4.86
CA HIS A 65 -10.76 7.62 4.85
C HIS A 65 -11.26 7.80 6.28
N GLU A 66 -12.24 8.68 6.46
CA GLU A 66 -12.93 8.78 7.74
C GLU A 66 -13.65 7.45 8.06
N GLY A 67 -13.09 6.70 9.02
CA GLY A 67 -13.66 5.45 9.55
C GLY A 67 -13.07 4.16 8.96
N TYR A 68 -12.23 4.20 7.93
CA TYR A 68 -11.51 3.02 7.42
C TYR A 68 -10.29 3.41 6.57
N THR A 69 -9.37 2.47 6.41
CA THR A 69 -8.22 2.57 5.51
C THR A 69 -8.44 1.67 4.30
N GLU A 70 -8.42 2.23 3.11
CA GLU A 70 -8.44 1.50 1.85
C GLU A 70 -7.04 0.91 1.58
N VAL A 71 -6.96 -0.40 1.33
CA VAL A 71 -5.70 -1.10 1.07
C VAL A 71 -5.82 -1.95 -0.18
N VAL A 72 -4.98 -1.69 -1.16
CA VAL A 72 -4.80 -2.52 -2.35
C VAL A 72 -3.59 -3.41 -2.14
N LYS A 73 -3.77 -4.73 -2.10
CA LYS A 73 -2.67 -5.69 -2.04
C LYS A 73 -2.74 -6.74 -3.13
N GLN A 74 -1.58 -7.31 -3.48
CA GLN A 74 -1.45 -8.46 -4.36
C GLN A 74 -0.50 -9.49 -3.73
N TYR A 75 -0.61 -10.75 -4.16
CA TYR A 75 0.37 -11.77 -3.83
C TYR A 75 1.38 -11.90 -4.96
N SER A 76 2.65 -12.10 -4.59
CA SER A 76 3.72 -12.37 -5.55
C SER A 76 3.45 -13.70 -6.28
N CYS A 77 3.39 -13.66 -7.62
CA CYS A 77 3.21 -14.85 -8.44
C CYS A 77 4.50 -15.68 -8.46
N GLN A 78 4.40 -17.00 -8.17
CA GLN A 78 5.52 -17.93 -8.25
C GLN A 78 5.91 -18.19 -9.73
N GLU A 79 7.13 -18.65 -9.99
CA GLU A 79 7.56 -19.01 -11.36
C GLU A 79 6.64 -20.09 -11.97
N GLY A 80 6.08 -19.84 -13.16
CA GLY A 80 5.15 -20.74 -13.85
C GLY A 80 3.65 -20.47 -13.62
N CYS A 81 3.29 -19.26 -13.18
CA CYS A 81 1.89 -18.87 -12.98
C CYS A 81 1.23 -18.40 -14.28
N ASP A 82 0.59 -19.32 -15.02
CA ASP A 82 -0.09 -19.04 -16.31
C ASP A 82 -1.47 -18.34 -16.16
N ASP A 83 -2.11 -18.48 -15.00
CA ASP A 83 -3.33 -17.78 -14.62
C ASP A 83 -3.09 -17.19 -13.23
N CYS A 84 -2.94 -15.87 -13.12
CA CYS A 84 -2.48 -15.17 -11.90
C CYS A 84 -3.71 -14.49 -11.24
N PRO A 85 -4.53 -15.23 -10.44
CA PRO A 85 -5.64 -14.67 -9.65
C PRO A 85 -5.11 -14.01 -8.37
N HIS A 86 -3.88 -13.55 -8.33
CA HIS A 86 -3.20 -13.13 -7.10
C HIS A 86 -3.43 -11.64 -6.80
N GLY A 87 -4.52 -11.06 -7.33
CA GLY A 87 -4.88 -9.66 -7.18
C GLY A 87 -4.62 -8.82 -8.45
N PRO A 88 -4.56 -7.48 -8.31
CA PRO A 88 -4.70 -6.75 -7.05
C PRO A 88 -6.12 -6.76 -6.49
N TYR A 89 -6.19 -6.71 -5.16
CA TYR A 89 -7.43 -6.79 -4.39
C TYR A 89 -7.55 -5.61 -3.45
N LEU A 90 -8.76 -5.05 -3.41
CA LEU A 90 -9.14 -3.95 -2.54
C LEU A 90 -9.74 -4.45 -1.25
N TYR A 91 -9.28 -3.88 -0.14
CA TYR A 91 -9.79 -4.11 1.20
C TYR A 91 -10.11 -2.78 1.87
N HIS A 92 -11.16 -2.78 2.69
CA HIS A 92 -11.34 -1.77 3.72
C HIS A 92 -10.84 -2.34 5.04
N VAL A 93 -9.92 -1.65 5.68
CA VAL A 93 -9.35 -2.02 6.97
C VAL A 93 -9.85 -1.06 8.01
N THR A 94 -10.43 -1.60 9.07
CA THR A 94 -10.91 -0.83 10.21
C THR A 94 -10.16 -1.29 11.45
N GLU A 95 -9.96 -0.39 12.40
CA GLU A 95 -9.34 -0.70 13.67
C GLU A 95 -10.37 -0.60 14.79
N GLU A 96 -10.44 -1.62 15.63
CA GLU A 96 -11.27 -1.63 16.83
C GLU A 96 -10.38 -1.65 18.07
N THR A 97 -10.56 -0.67 18.95
CA THR A 97 -9.93 -0.68 20.27
C THR A 97 -10.74 -1.57 21.21
N LEU A 98 -10.13 -2.67 21.63
CA LEU A 98 -10.72 -3.62 22.56
C LEU A 98 -10.74 -3.06 24.00
N PRO A 99 -11.62 -3.57 24.89
CA PRO A 99 -11.74 -3.08 26.27
C PRO A 99 -10.47 -3.19 27.13
N ASN A 100 -9.52 -4.04 26.73
CA ASN A 100 -8.21 -4.22 27.35
C ASN A 100 -7.16 -3.19 26.85
N GLY A 101 -7.52 -2.31 25.92
CA GLY A 101 -6.64 -1.32 25.31
C GLY A 101 -5.78 -1.85 24.15
N THR A 102 -5.99 -3.08 23.68
CA THR A 102 -5.34 -3.59 22.46
C THR A 102 -6.15 -3.20 21.23
N HIS A 103 -5.49 -3.06 20.09
CA HIS A 103 -6.12 -2.73 18.81
C HIS A 103 -6.21 -4.00 17.95
N GLU A 104 -7.35 -4.23 17.32
CA GLU A 104 -7.56 -5.35 16.40
C GLU A 104 -7.98 -4.81 15.03
N THR A 105 -7.40 -5.36 13.96
CA THR A 105 -7.65 -4.90 12.59
C THR A 105 -8.61 -5.83 11.88
N HIS A 106 -9.68 -5.25 11.34
CA HIS A 106 -10.73 -5.93 10.59
C HIS A 106 -10.62 -5.61 9.11
N TRP A 107 -10.36 -6.66 8.32
CA TRP A 107 -10.20 -6.58 6.88
C TRP A 107 -11.47 -7.02 6.17
N SER A 108 -12.10 -6.11 5.44
CA SER A 108 -13.26 -6.38 4.59
C SER A 108 -12.84 -6.41 3.12
N PHE A 109 -12.96 -7.57 2.48
CA PHE A 109 -12.71 -7.71 1.04
C PHE A 109 -13.79 -6.97 0.23
N ILE A 110 -13.36 -6.05 -0.62
CA ILE A 110 -14.25 -5.26 -1.48
C ILE A 110 -14.31 -5.84 -2.89
N GLY A 111 -13.18 -6.25 -3.45
CA GLY A 111 -13.15 -6.82 -4.80
C GLY A 111 -11.78 -6.86 -5.45
N ARG A 112 -11.75 -7.39 -6.68
CA ARG A 112 -10.58 -7.26 -7.57
C ARG A 112 -10.59 -5.86 -8.16
N VAL A 113 -9.43 -5.21 -8.14
CA VAL A 113 -9.20 -3.96 -8.84
C VAL A 113 -8.21 -4.20 -9.97
N ASN A 114 -8.31 -3.40 -11.03
CA ASN A 114 -7.24 -3.35 -12.01
C ASN A 114 -6.05 -2.64 -11.34
N ALA A 115 -4.84 -3.13 -11.56
CA ALA A 115 -3.63 -2.46 -11.08
C ALA A 115 -3.54 -1.02 -11.63
N ASP A 116 -4.18 -0.80 -12.77
CA ASP A 116 -4.46 0.49 -13.39
C ASP A 116 -5.86 0.92 -12.93
N GLY A 117 -5.93 1.84 -11.96
CA GLY A 117 -7.19 2.41 -11.52
C GLY A 117 -7.92 3.09 -12.68
N GLU A 118 -9.17 2.71 -12.90
CA GLU A 118 -10.13 3.43 -13.73
C GLU A 118 -11.18 4.07 -12.81
#